data_AF-A0A931XB84-F1
#
_entry.id   AF-A0A931XB84-F1
#
_cell.length_a   1.000
_cell.length_b   1.000
_cell.length_c   1.000
_cell.angle_alpha   90.00
_cell.angle_beta   90.00
_cell.angle_gamma   90.00
#
_symmetry.space_group_name_H-M   'P 1'
#
loop_
_entity.id
_entity.type
_entity.pdbx_description
1 polymer ?
#
loop_
_entity_poly.entity_id
_entity_poly.type
_entity_poly.pdbx_seq_one_letter_code
_entity_poly.pdbx_strand_id
1 'polypeptide(L)'
;DLGPQSASAQSLMHAIAVKTVSSPGTAWHCCLEFFSVATRLPAEFRLTPADACLLVHEEVFRRMEVCDLPSKDRLALLRNAAQERVAGGRIYDAHIAEIARAAGAGVIVTANRRHFLAALRHGIRVETPTEFVALLKARR
;
A
#
# COMPACT_ATOMS: atom_id res chain seq x y z
N ASP A 1 21.07 1.62 -3.59
CA ASP A 1 20.51 0.62 -2.66
C ASP A 1 19.85 1.39 -1.50
N LEU A 2 18.58 1.12 -1.19
CA LEU A 2 17.85 1.75 -0.07
C LEU A 2 18.08 1.00 1.27
N GLY A 3 19.04 0.07 1.28
CA GLY A 3 19.45 -0.70 2.45
C GLY A 3 18.68 -2.02 2.59
N PRO A 4 19.18 -2.94 3.43
CA PRO A 4 18.68 -4.32 3.53
C PRO A 4 17.21 -4.41 3.96
N GLN A 5 16.70 -3.43 4.71
CA GLN A 5 15.30 -3.37 5.14
C GLN A 5 14.34 -3.21 3.95
N SER A 6 14.80 -2.62 2.84
CA SER A 6 13.99 -2.42 1.64
C SER A 6 14.00 -3.59 0.66
N ALA A 7 14.91 -4.57 0.84
CA ALA A 7 15.17 -5.61 -0.14
C ALA A 7 13.94 -6.48 -0.45
N SER A 8 13.14 -6.80 0.58
CA SER A 8 11.90 -7.56 0.39
C SER A 8 10.82 -6.75 -0.33
N ALA A 9 10.72 -5.44 -0.06
CA ALA A 9 9.80 -4.56 -0.77
C ALA A 9 10.21 -4.39 -2.24
N GLN A 10 11.51 -4.23 -2.52
CA GLN A 10 12.03 -4.19 -3.90
C GLN A 10 11.77 -5.51 -4.64
N SER A 11 11.96 -6.66 -3.98
CA SER A 11 11.65 -7.97 -4.54
C SER A 11 10.17 -8.12 -4.90
N LEU A 12 9.28 -7.57 -4.07
CA LEU A 12 7.85 -7.53 -4.36
C LEU A 12 7.53 -6.63 -5.55
N MET A 13 8.10 -5.43 -5.61
CA MET A 13 7.91 -4.53 -6.76
C MET A 13 8.42 -5.16 -8.06
N HIS A 14 9.55 -5.86 -8.00
CA HIS A 14 10.03 -6.65 -9.14
C HIS A 14 9.05 -7.76 -9.53
N ALA A 15 8.53 -8.52 -8.56
CA ALA A 15 7.55 -9.58 -8.80
C ALA A 15 6.26 -9.05 -9.45
N ILE A 16 5.81 -7.85 -9.09
CA ILE A 16 4.70 -7.12 -9.73
C ILE A 16 5.08 -6.75 -11.17
N ALA A 17 6.26 -6.16 -11.38
CA ALA A 17 6.72 -5.75 -12.71
C ALA A 17 6.82 -6.91 -13.70
N VAL A 18 7.26 -8.09 -13.24
CA VAL A 18 7.32 -9.32 -14.06
C VAL A 18 6.02 -10.14 -14.04
N LYS A 19 4.91 -9.56 -13.55
CA LYS A 19 3.55 -10.14 -13.57
C LYS A 19 3.42 -11.50 -12.87
N THR A 20 4.17 -11.69 -11.80
CA THR A 20 4.09 -12.92 -10.97
C THR A 20 3.20 -12.75 -9.73
N VAL A 21 2.72 -11.53 -9.49
CA VAL A 21 1.65 -11.23 -8.54
C VAL A 21 0.35 -11.07 -9.32
N SER A 22 -0.67 -11.84 -8.97
CA SER A 22 -2.01 -11.73 -9.56
C SER A 22 -2.74 -10.51 -9.03
N SER A 23 -3.32 -9.71 -9.93
CA SER A 23 -4.18 -8.55 -9.62
C SER A 23 -3.61 -7.62 -8.53
N PRO A 24 -2.39 -7.08 -8.69
CA PRO A 24 -1.82 -6.16 -7.72
C PRO A 24 -2.61 -4.85 -7.71
N GLY A 25 -2.91 -4.34 -6.51
CA GLY A 25 -3.62 -3.09 -6.31
C GLY A 25 -2.97 -2.23 -5.24
N THR A 26 -3.17 -0.91 -5.32
CA THR A 26 -2.73 0.05 -4.30
C THR A 26 -3.81 1.10 -4.06
N ALA A 27 -3.84 1.68 -2.86
CA ALA A 27 -4.74 2.78 -2.56
C ALA A 27 -4.23 4.08 -3.20
N TRP A 28 -5.13 4.93 -3.68
CA TRP A 28 -4.81 6.28 -4.16
C TRP A 28 -4.01 7.08 -3.13
N HIS A 29 -4.34 6.92 -1.85
CA HIS A 29 -3.61 7.52 -0.75
C HIS A 29 -2.11 7.18 -0.77
N CYS A 30 -1.75 5.92 -1.08
CA CYS A 30 -0.35 5.50 -1.18
C CYS A 30 0.40 6.23 -2.29
N CYS A 31 -0.27 6.56 -3.41
CA CYS A 31 0.32 7.36 -4.49
C CYS A 31 0.62 8.80 -4.02
N LEU A 32 -0.33 9.40 -3.30
CA LEU A 32 -0.15 10.74 -2.71
C LEU A 32 0.97 10.75 -1.68
N GLU A 33 1.02 9.77 -0.80
CA GLU A 33 2.09 9.62 0.19
C GLU A 33 3.45 9.42 -0.49
N PHE A 34 3.53 8.57 -1.52
CA PHE A 34 4.76 8.38 -2.27
C PHE A 34 5.26 9.68 -2.90
N PHE A 35 4.42 10.39 -3.65
CA PHE A 35 4.78 11.66 -4.26
C PHE A 35 5.25 12.67 -3.21
N SER A 36 4.49 12.74 -2.12
CA SER A 36 4.75 13.62 -0.99
C SER A 36 6.08 13.30 -0.28
N VAL A 37 6.45 12.02 -0.17
CA VAL A 37 7.73 11.60 0.44
C VAL A 37 8.88 11.83 -0.52
N ALA A 38 8.77 11.36 -1.77
CA ALA A 38 9.81 11.43 -2.78
C ALA A 38 10.29 12.87 -3.05
N THR A 39 9.39 13.84 -2.94
CA THR A 39 9.69 15.28 -3.11
C THR A 39 10.23 15.97 -1.86
N ARG A 40 10.31 15.27 -0.72
CA ARG A 40 10.79 15.81 0.58
C ARG A 40 11.97 15.06 1.19
N LEU A 41 12.51 14.05 0.51
CA LEU A 41 13.71 13.33 0.95
C LEU A 41 14.93 14.28 1.10
N PRO A 42 16.02 13.83 1.76
CA PRO A 42 17.31 14.51 1.71
C PRO A 42 17.76 14.84 0.28
N ALA A 43 18.55 15.89 0.10
CA ALA A 43 18.82 16.49 -1.21
C ALA A 43 19.36 15.47 -2.24
N GLU A 44 20.17 14.51 -1.80
CA GLU A 44 20.76 13.45 -2.61
C GLU A 44 19.76 12.37 -3.07
N PHE A 45 18.58 12.30 -2.45
CA PHE A 45 17.50 11.33 -2.81
C PHE A 45 16.21 12.02 -3.24
N ARG A 46 16.14 13.35 -3.16
CA ARG A 46 14.93 14.12 -3.44
C ARG A 46 14.66 14.15 -4.94
N LEU A 47 13.46 13.73 -5.32
CA LEU A 47 12.98 13.86 -6.69
C LEU A 47 12.37 15.24 -6.92
N THR A 48 12.47 15.72 -8.15
CA THR A 48 11.61 16.84 -8.57
C THR A 48 10.15 16.38 -8.60
N PRO A 49 9.17 17.29 -8.46
CA PRO A 49 7.77 16.95 -8.65
C PRO A 49 7.46 16.30 -10.01
N ALA A 50 8.17 16.69 -11.07
CA ALA A 50 8.02 16.10 -12.40
C ALA A 50 8.48 14.64 -12.43
N ASP A 51 9.67 14.36 -11.86
CA ASP A 51 10.21 12.99 -11.79
C ASP A 51 9.35 12.10 -10.88
N ALA A 52 8.86 12.62 -9.76
CA ALA A 52 7.95 11.89 -8.88
C ALA A 52 6.63 11.53 -9.59
N CYS A 53 6.09 12.45 -10.39
CA CYS A 53 4.90 12.20 -11.22
C CYS A 53 5.17 11.11 -12.27
N LEU A 54 6.29 11.21 -12.99
CA LEU A 54 6.69 10.21 -13.98
C LEU A 54 6.84 8.83 -13.33
N LEU A 55 7.47 8.77 -12.16
CA LEU A 55 7.69 7.52 -11.44
C LEU A 55 6.37 6.88 -10.97
N VAL A 56 5.43 7.67 -10.45
CA VAL A 56 4.07 7.17 -10.11
C VAL A 56 3.37 6.63 -11.35
N HIS A 57 3.43 7.34 -12.48
CA HIS A 57 2.82 6.90 -13.72
C HIS A 57 3.42 5.56 -14.20
N GLU A 58 4.74 5.48 -14.34
CA GLU A 58 5.42 4.34 -14.92
C GLU A 58 5.47 3.10 -14.01
N GLU A 59 5.61 3.30 -12.70
CA GLU A 59 5.82 2.21 -11.75
C GLU A 59 4.52 1.74 -11.08
N VAL A 60 3.53 2.62 -10.96
CA VAL A 60 2.27 2.31 -10.27
C VAL A 60 1.13 2.15 -11.28
N PHE A 61 0.78 3.21 -12.02
CA PHE A 61 -0.44 3.20 -12.85
C PHE A 61 -0.38 2.18 -13.97
N ARG A 62 0.81 1.91 -14.51
CA ARG A 62 1.00 0.90 -15.56
C ARG A 62 1.01 -0.55 -15.06
N ARG A 63 1.09 -0.79 -13.74
CA ARG A 63 1.40 -2.10 -13.17
C ARG A 63 0.44 -2.59 -12.09
N MET A 64 -0.33 -1.68 -11.50
CA MET A 64 -1.25 -1.95 -10.41
C MET A 64 -2.59 -1.28 -10.67
N GLU A 65 -3.66 -1.88 -10.17
CA GLU A 65 -4.93 -1.18 -10.05
C GLU A 65 -4.82 -0.10 -8.96
N VAL A 66 -5.28 1.11 -9.26
CA VAL A 66 -5.33 2.20 -8.29
C VAL A 66 -6.75 2.32 -7.76
N CYS A 67 -6.93 1.97 -6.50
CA CYS A 67 -8.22 1.91 -5.84
C CYS A 67 -8.43 3.16 -4.96
N ASP A 68 -9.64 3.68 -4.90
CA ASP A 68 -10.04 4.73 -3.98
C ASP A 68 -11.24 4.27 -3.14
N LEU A 69 -11.51 4.95 -2.02
CA LEU A 69 -12.65 4.63 -1.18
C LEU A 69 -13.93 5.12 -1.86
N PRO A 70 -14.89 4.22 -2.16
CA PRO A 70 -16.15 4.62 -2.77
C PRO A 70 -16.86 5.69 -1.92
N SER A 71 -17.43 6.70 -2.56
CA SER A 71 -18.05 7.84 -1.86
C SER A 71 -19.08 7.43 -0.81
N LYS A 72 -19.82 6.35 -1.07
CA LYS A 72 -20.82 5.77 -0.16
C LYS A 72 -20.23 5.26 1.16
N ASP A 73 -18.96 4.90 1.19
CA ASP A 73 -18.31 4.26 2.34
C ASP A 73 -17.56 5.27 3.24
N ARG A 74 -17.33 6.50 2.75
CA ARG A 74 -16.51 7.54 3.44
C ARG A 74 -17.04 7.92 4.82
N LEU A 75 -18.35 8.11 4.95
CA LEU A 75 -18.95 8.44 6.25
C LEU A 75 -18.92 7.25 7.22
N ALA A 76 -19.08 6.03 6.70
CA ALA A 76 -19.01 4.82 7.50
C ALA A 76 -17.60 4.62 8.07
N LEU A 77 -16.56 4.84 7.26
CA LEU A 77 -15.16 4.85 7.71
C LEU A 77 -14.97 5.79 8.91
N LEU A 78 -15.43 7.05 8.82
CA LEU A 78 -15.26 8.01 9.92
C LEU A 78 -16.01 7.61 11.19
N ARG A 79 -17.22 7.07 11.05
CA ARG A 79 -18.02 6.57 12.19
C ARG A 79 -17.35 5.39 12.87
N ASN A 80 -16.86 4.43 12.09
CA ASN A 80 -16.16 3.25 12.61
C ASN A 80 -14.84 3.67 13.28
N ALA A 81 -14.07 4.56 12.66
CA ALA A 81 -12.85 5.11 13.22
C ALA A 81 -13.08 5.78 14.59
N ALA A 82 -14.17 6.55 14.74
CA ALA A 82 -14.55 7.16 16.01
C ALA A 82 -14.91 6.10 17.07
N GLN A 83 -15.70 5.07 16.71
CA GLN A 83 -16.07 3.97 17.60
C GLN A 83 -14.84 3.16 18.06
N GLU A 84 -13.90 2.92 17.16
CA GLU A 84 -12.66 2.17 17.42
C GLU A 84 -11.53 3.03 18.01
N ARG A 85 -11.79 4.32 18.30
CA ARG A 85 -10.81 5.27 18.84
C ARG A 85 -9.54 5.37 17.97
N VAL A 86 -9.71 5.26 16.66
CA VAL A 86 -8.69 5.58 15.67
C VAL A 86 -8.55 7.09 15.62
N ALA A 87 -7.34 7.59 15.84
CA ALA A 87 -7.06 9.02 15.94
C ALA A 87 -5.69 9.35 15.32
N GLY A 88 -5.55 10.59 14.87
CA GLY A 88 -4.33 11.09 14.21
C GLY A 88 -4.03 10.32 12.92
N GLY A 89 -2.74 10.15 12.62
CA GLY A 89 -2.28 9.50 11.38
C GLY A 89 -2.77 8.05 11.18
N ARG A 90 -3.23 7.37 12.24
CA ARG A 90 -3.81 6.01 12.12
C ARG A 90 -5.07 5.97 11.24
N ILE A 91 -5.71 7.12 10.99
CA ILE A 91 -6.84 7.19 10.06
C ILE A 91 -6.44 6.79 8.64
N TYR A 92 -5.20 7.04 8.24
CA TYR A 92 -4.71 6.70 6.91
C TYR A 92 -4.53 5.19 6.74
N ASP A 93 -4.04 4.50 7.78
CA ASP A 93 -3.98 3.04 7.78
C ASP A 93 -5.38 2.42 7.70
N ALA A 94 -6.34 2.96 8.48
CA ALA A 94 -7.74 2.53 8.43
C ALA A 94 -8.38 2.81 7.05
N HIS A 95 -8.05 3.95 6.44
CA HIS A 95 -8.50 4.30 5.09
C HIS A 95 -7.98 3.31 4.04
N ILE A 96 -6.69 2.96 4.07
CA ILE A 96 -6.10 1.97 3.17
C ILE A 96 -6.74 0.59 3.38
N ALA A 97 -6.99 0.20 4.63
CA ALA A 97 -7.67 -1.07 4.93
C ALA A 97 -9.10 -1.12 4.38
N GLU A 98 -9.87 -0.03 4.49
CA GLU A 98 -11.22 0.04 3.91
C GLU A 98 -11.19 0.04 2.38
N ILE A 99 -10.20 0.67 1.74
CA ILE A 99 -10.00 0.58 0.29
C ILE A 99 -9.72 -0.87 -0.12
N ALA A 100 -8.82 -1.55 0.58
CA ALA A 100 -8.51 -2.95 0.32
C ALA A 100 -9.76 -3.85 0.46
N ARG A 101 -10.59 -3.60 1.48
CA ARG A 101 -11.87 -4.28 1.67
C ARG A 101 -12.84 -4.00 0.53
N ALA A 102 -13.01 -2.74 0.14
CA ALA A 102 -13.90 -2.34 -0.95
C ALA A 102 -13.46 -2.91 -2.31
N ALA A 103 -12.15 -3.06 -2.52
CA ALA A 103 -11.56 -3.67 -3.71
C ALA A 103 -11.57 -5.21 -3.70
N GLY A 104 -12.04 -5.84 -2.62
CA GLY A 104 -12.07 -7.31 -2.51
C GLY A 104 -10.68 -7.95 -2.37
N ALA A 105 -9.70 -7.21 -1.84
CA ALA A 105 -8.34 -7.72 -1.67
C ALA A 105 -8.28 -8.87 -0.66
N GLY A 106 -7.62 -9.97 -1.02
CA GLY A 106 -7.40 -11.11 -0.10
C GLY A 106 -6.17 -10.95 0.81
N VAL A 107 -5.33 -9.94 0.57
CA VAL A 107 -4.11 -9.67 1.36
C VAL A 107 -3.70 -8.21 1.24
N ILE A 108 -3.27 -7.64 2.36
CA ILE A 108 -2.53 -6.37 2.43
C ILE A 108 -1.07 -6.70 2.74
N VAL A 109 -0.15 -6.18 1.92
CA VAL A 109 1.29 -6.32 2.15
C VAL A 109 1.84 -5.01 2.67
N THR A 110 2.38 -5.01 3.90
CA THR A 110 2.83 -3.79 4.59
C THR A 110 3.98 -4.06 5.56
N ALA A 111 4.92 -3.12 5.69
CA ALA A 111 5.94 -3.16 6.73
C ALA A 111 5.38 -2.84 8.13
N ASN A 112 4.16 -2.28 8.21
CA ASN A 112 3.54 -1.83 9.46
C ASN A 112 2.31 -2.68 9.84
N ARG A 113 2.51 -4.00 9.94
CA ARG A 113 1.45 -4.98 10.17
C ARG A 113 0.51 -4.64 11.33
N ARG A 114 1.06 -4.10 12.43
CA ARG A 114 0.30 -3.75 13.64
C ARG A 114 -0.86 -2.78 13.40
N HIS A 115 -0.76 -1.87 12.42
CA HIS A 115 -1.82 -0.90 12.16
C HIS A 115 -2.95 -1.45 11.27
N PHE A 116 -2.73 -2.61 10.64
CA PHE A 116 -3.68 -3.23 9.72
C PHE A 116 -4.41 -4.44 10.31
N LEU A 117 -4.19 -4.79 11.58
CA LEU A 117 -4.78 -5.98 12.20
C LEU A 117 -6.32 -6.00 12.18
N ALA A 118 -6.97 -4.83 12.12
CA ALA A 118 -8.42 -4.74 11.98
C ALA A 118 -8.93 -5.36 10.66
N ALA A 119 -8.11 -5.34 9.58
CA ALA A 119 -8.45 -5.91 8.29
C ALA A 119 -8.68 -7.44 8.35
N LEU A 120 -8.08 -8.12 9.34
CA LEU A 120 -8.28 -9.56 9.56
C LEU A 120 -9.76 -9.91 9.83
N ARG A 121 -10.53 -8.97 10.42
CA ARG A 121 -11.98 -9.14 10.66
C ARG A 121 -12.79 -9.25 9.37
N HIS A 122 -12.22 -8.77 8.27
CA HIS A 122 -12.82 -8.83 6.93
C HIS A 122 -12.26 -9.97 6.09
N GLY A 123 -11.52 -10.91 6.70
CA GLY A 123 -10.88 -12.03 5.98
C GLY A 123 -9.66 -11.61 5.16
N ILE A 124 -9.17 -10.38 5.32
CA ILE A 124 -8.01 -9.86 4.60
C ILE A 124 -6.76 -10.23 5.38
N ARG A 125 -5.88 -11.05 4.79
CA ARG A 125 -4.57 -11.37 5.41
C ARG A 125 -3.71 -10.10 5.48
N VAL A 126 -2.85 -10.02 6.48
CA VAL A 126 -1.86 -8.94 6.59
C VAL A 126 -0.48 -9.56 6.68
N GLU A 127 0.36 -9.27 5.69
CA GLU A 127 1.69 -9.86 5.55
C GLU A 127 2.74 -8.76 5.40
N THR A 128 3.95 -9.04 5.89
CA THR A 128 5.11 -8.23 5.56
C THR A 128 5.59 -8.54 4.13
N PRO A 129 6.34 -7.63 3.47
CA PRO A 129 6.95 -7.94 2.18
C PRO A 129 7.79 -9.22 2.20
N THR A 130 8.48 -9.49 3.30
CA THR A 130 9.29 -10.70 3.48
C THR A 130 8.43 -11.96 3.49
N GLU A 131 7.36 -12.00 4.28
CA GLU A 131 6.42 -13.13 4.35
C GLU A 131 5.78 -13.39 2.99
N PHE A 132 5.29 -12.34 2.32
CA PHE A 132 4.61 -12.47 1.04
C PHE A 132 5.55 -12.97 -0.06
N VAL A 133 6.78 -12.43 -0.16
CA VAL A 133 7.78 -12.89 -1.14
C VAL A 133 8.20 -14.34 -0.88
N ALA A 134 8.32 -14.77 0.38
CA ALA A 134 8.61 -16.15 0.71
C ALA A 134 7.49 -17.09 0.22
N LEU A 135 6.22 -16.70 0.41
CA LEU A 135 5.06 -17.45 -0.08
C LEU A 135 4.99 -17.50 -1.61
N LEU A 136 5.33 -16.41 -2.31
CA LEU A 136 5.40 -16.42 -3.78
C LEU A 136 6.43 -17.42 -4.29
N LYS A 137 7.60 -17.51 -3.64
CA LYS A 137 8.66 -18.46 -4.02
C LYS A 137 8.25 -19.91 -3.77
N ALA A 138 7.53 -20.18 -2.69
CA ALA A 138 7.05 -21.53 -2.36
C ALA A 138 5.94 -22.05 -3.28
N ARG A 139 5.29 -21.17 -4.06
CA ARG A 139 4.23 -21.50 -5.03
C ARG A 139 4.74 -21.70 -6.47
N ARG A 140 6.03 -21.46 -6.70
CA ARG A 140 6.71 -21.73 -7.98
C ARG A 140 7.31 -23.14 -7.95
#